data_AF-A0AA94JWT3-F1
#
_entry.id   AF-A0AA94JWT3-F1
#
_cell.length_a   1.000
_cell.length_b   1.000
_cell.length_c   1.000
_cell.angle_alpha   90.00
_cell.angle_beta   90.00
_cell.angle_gamma   90.00
#
_symmetry.space_group_name_H-M   'P 1'
#
loop_
_entity.id
_entity.type
_entity.pdbx_description
1 polymer ?
#
loop_
_entity_poly.entity_id
_entity_poly.type
_entity_poly.pdbx_seq_one_letter_code
_entity_poly.pdbx_strand_id
1 'polypeptide(L)'
;MHKEYEENFLTILGYSYRLEDIKQRLFFTFSEAVYAIDLDKLMRNEDSMKLNSIVYILVLDELIKEYLTNETNQEQKQKALEVYKKIEQRKAAENKKYHIYQY
;
A
#
# COMPACT_ATOMS: atom_id res chain seq x y z
N MET A 1 -2.94 7.83 14.94
CA MET A 1 -2.84 7.89 13.47
C MET A 1 -3.89 8.88 12.97
N HIS A 2 -3.55 9.75 12.00
CA HIS A 2 -4.54 10.64 11.40
C HIS A 2 -5.53 9.79 10.59
N LYS A 3 -6.80 9.74 11.03
CA LYS A 3 -7.85 8.90 10.42
C LYS A 3 -8.01 9.12 8.91
N GLU A 4 -7.69 10.32 8.43
CA GLU A 4 -7.75 10.68 7.01
C GLU A 4 -6.81 9.87 6.11
N TYR A 5 -5.71 9.32 6.63
CA TYR A 5 -4.74 8.54 5.85
C TYR A 5 -4.81 7.04 6.12
N GLU A 6 -5.65 6.61 7.06
CA GLU A 6 -5.68 5.24 7.57
C GLU A 6 -5.98 4.21 6.46
N GLU A 7 -6.94 4.51 5.58
CA GLU A 7 -7.30 3.62 4.49
C GLU A 7 -6.16 3.46 3.46
N ASN A 8 -5.56 4.57 3.02
CA ASN A 8 -4.41 4.53 2.09
C ASN A 8 -3.21 3.83 2.71
N PHE A 9 -2.94 4.11 3.99
CA PHE A 9 -1.88 3.47 4.75
C PHE A 9 -2.08 1.95 4.83
N LEU A 10 -3.24 1.49 5.30
CA LEU A 10 -3.53 0.05 5.42
C LEU A 10 -3.53 -0.63 4.05
N THR A 11 -3.96 0.08 3.01
CA THR A 11 -3.90 -0.41 1.64
C THR A 11 -2.46 -0.68 1.23
N ILE A 12 -1.58 0.32 1.23
CA ILE A 12 -0.18 0.18 0.78
C ILE A 12 0.61 -0.77 1.70
N LEU A 13 0.39 -0.70 3.01
CA LEU A 13 0.99 -1.64 3.96
C LEU A 13 0.55 -3.09 3.68
N GLY A 14 -0.73 -3.30 3.36
CA GLY A 14 -1.27 -4.60 2.97
C GLY A 14 -0.65 -5.12 1.67
N TYR A 15 -0.43 -4.25 0.68
CA TYR A 15 0.33 -4.59 -0.53
C TYR A 15 1.74 -5.07 -0.17
N SER A 16 2.41 -4.37 0.74
CA SER A 16 3.77 -4.68 1.18
C SER A 16 3.85 -6.04 1.89
N TYR A 17 2.90 -6.34 2.78
CA TYR A 17 2.88 -7.60 3.56
C TYR A 17 2.67 -8.88 2.76
N ARG A 18 2.41 -8.81 1.45
CA ARG A 18 2.43 -10.00 0.57
C ARG A 18 3.81 -10.60 0.37
N LEU A 19 4.85 -9.80 0.51
CA LEU A 19 6.21 -10.30 0.43
C LEU A 19 6.59 -10.86 1.80
N GLU A 20 7.21 -12.03 1.85
CA GLU A 20 7.58 -12.65 3.12
C GLU A 20 8.82 -11.98 3.74
N ASP A 21 9.80 -11.65 2.90
CA ASP A 21 11.07 -11.04 3.31
C ASP A 21 10.93 -9.52 3.54
N ILE A 22 11.29 -9.06 4.73
CA ILE A 22 11.22 -7.64 5.13
C ILE A 22 12.14 -6.73 4.30
N LYS A 23 13.29 -7.21 3.84
CA LYS A 23 14.19 -6.44 2.96
C LYS A 23 13.55 -6.24 1.60
N GLN A 24 12.84 -7.25 1.10
CA GLN A 24 12.08 -7.11 -0.15
C GLN A 24 10.91 -6.13 0.03
N ARG A 25 10.16 -6.20 1.13
CA ARG A 25 9.12 -5.21 1.45
C ARG A 25 9.69 -3.79 1.39
N LEU A 26 10.75 -3.52 2.16
CA LEU A 26 11.39 -2.21 2.18
C LEU A 26 11.82 -1.73 0.79
N PHE A 27 12.51 -2.60 0.03
CA PHE A 27 13.01 -2.25 -1.29
C PHE A 27 11.88 -1.91 -2.28
N PHE A 28 10.87 -2.78 -2.37
CA PHE A 28 9.78 -2.57 -3.31
C PHE A 28 8.87 -1.43 -2.90
N THR A 29 8.50 -1.31 -1.63
CA THR A 29 7.67 -0.19 -1.14
C THR A 29 8.37 1.15 -1.31
N PHE A 30 9.69 1.23 -1.09
CA PHE A 30 10.45 2.45 -1.37
C PHE A 30 10.46 2.78 -2.86
N SER A 31 10.67 1.78 -3.72
CA SER A 31 10.66 1.95 -5.17
C SER A 31 9.29 2.42 -5.68
N GLU A 32 8.20 1.86 -5.15
CA GLU A 32 6.82 2.27 -5.42
C GLU A 32 6.55 3.71 -4.95
N ALA A 33 7.06 4.09 -3.78
CA ALA A 33 6.94 5.46 -3.26
C ALA A 33 7.56 6.49 -4.20
N VAL A 34 8.78 6.24 -4.66
CA VAL A 34 9.48 7.11 -5.62
C VAL A 34 8.70 7.20 -6.93
N TYR A 35 8.26 6.06 -7.46
CA TYR A 35 7.49 6.01 -8.69
C TYR A 35 6.15 6.77 -8.60
N ALA A 36 5.40 6.57 -7.52
CA ALA A 36 4.10 7.21 -7.33
C ALA A 36 4.24 8.74 -7.26
N ILE A 37 5.21 9.24 -6.49
CA ILE A 37 5.46 10.68 -6.35
C ILE A 37 5.94 11.29 -7.68
N ASP A 38 6.82 10.61 -8.41
CA ASP A 38 7.29 11.09 -9.70
C ASP A 38 6.16 11.14 -10.73
N LEU A 39 5.28 10.13 -10.75
CA LEU A 39 4.10 10.11 -11.60
C LEU A 39 3.14 11.27 -11.27
N ASP A 40 2.84 11.52 -9.99
CA ASP A 40 2.00 12.64 -9.58
C ASP A 40 2.60 13.99 -10.02
N LYS A 41 3.93 14.12 -9.90
CA LYS A 41 4.65 15.32 -10.34
C LYS A 41 4.53 15.52 -11.85
N LEU A 42 4.69 14.46 -12.65
CA LEU A 42 4.49 14.51 -14.10
C LEU A 42 3.05 14.89 -14.47
N MET A 43 2.07 14.39 -13.72
CA MET A 43 0.64 14.70 -13.90
C MET A 43 0.23 16.06 -13.34
N ARG A 44 1.14 16.78 -12.66
CA ARG A 44 0.88 18.05 -11.94
C ARG A 44 -0.26 17.93 -10.92
N ASN A 45 -0.36 16.77 -10.26
CA ASN A 45 -1.37 16.50 -9.24
C ASN A 45 -0.80 16.72 -7.84
N GLU A 46 -0.82 17.96 -7.37
CA GLU A 46 -0.19 18.36 -6.10
C GLU A 46 -0.85 17.72 -4.87
N ASP A 47 -2.17 17.56 -4.89
CA ASP A 47 -2.92 16.93 -3.79
C ASP A 47 -2.57 15.44 -3.65
N SER A 48 -2.54 14.72 -4.77
CA SER A 48 -2.13 13.30 -4.79
C SER A 48 -0.67 13.16 -4.37
N MET A 49 0.22 14.03 -4.88
CA MET A 49 1.63 14.02 -4.50
C MET A 49 1.81 14.20 -2.99
N LYS A 50 1.06 15.13 -2.38
CA LYS A 50 1.10 15.36 -0.93
C LYS A 50 0.58 14.15 -0.16
N LEU A 51 -0.55 13.59 -0.57
CA LEU A 51 -1.13 12.39 0.05
C LEU A 51 -0.16 11.21 -0.01
N ASN A 52 0.35 10.89 -1.21
CA ASN A 52 1.29 9.78 -1.42
C ASN A 52 2.58 10.00 -0.62
N SER A 53 3.12 11.22 -0.58
CA SER A 53 4.30 11.52 0.24
C SER A 53 4.08 11.19 1.71
N ILE A 54 2.94 11.61 2.28
CA ILE A 54 2.61 11.34 3.70
C ILE A 54 2.42 9.85 3.92
N VAL A 55 1.60 9.20 3.10
CA VAL A 55 1.24 7.78 3.30
C VAL A 55 2.45 6.87 3.15
N TYR A 56 3.29 7.06 2.13
CA TYR A 56 4.48 6.24 1.95
C TYR A 56 5.51 6.45 3.07
N ILE A 57 5.66 7.67 3.60
CA ILE A 57 6.50 7.90 4.80
C ILE A 57 5.99 7.06 5.98
N LEU A 58 4.68 7.05 6.24
CA LEU A 58 4.10 6.28 7.33
C LEU A 58 4.30 4.77 7.14
N VAL A 59 4.13 4.26 5.93
CA VAL A 59 4.35 2.82 5.65
C VAL A 59 5.82 2.47 5.78
N LEU A 60 6.72 3.28 5.23
CA LEU A 60 8.16 3.04 5.33
C LEU A 60 8.65 3.10 6.78
N ASP A 61 8.13 4.02 7.59
CA ASP A 61 8.44 4.07 9.03
C ASP A 61 8.07 2.76 9.75
N GLU A 62 6.89 2.19 9.46
CA GLU A 62 6.46 0.92 10.03
C GLU A 62 7.38 -0.24 9.59
N LEU A 63 7.70 -0.33 8.30
CA LEU A 63 8.58 -1.37 7.77
C LEU A 63 10.03 -1.23 8.27
N ILE A 64 10.52 -0.01 8.44
CA ILE A 64 11.86 0.26 9.00
C ILE A 64 11.88 -0.15 10.48
N LYS A 65 10.83 0.16 11.25
CA LYS A 65 10.70 -0.30 12.63
C LYS A 65 10.73 -1.82 12.70
N GLU A 66 9.91 -2.50 11.90
CA GLU A 66 9.90 -3.98 11.82
C GLU A 66 11.29 -4.53 11.50
N TYR A 67 12.00 -3.93 10.54
CA TYR A 67 13.34 -4.34 10.16
C TYR A 67 14.37 -4.18 11.28
N LEU A 68 14.29 -3.07 12.04
CA LEU A 68 15.26 -2.77 13.10
C LEU A 68 14.99 -3.56 14.38
N THR A 69 13.72 -3.83 14.70
CA THR A 69 13.34 -4.49 15.96
C THR A 69 13.07 -5.98 15.81
N ASN A 70 12.82 -6.47 14.57
CA ASN A 70 12.20 -7.76 14.29
C ASN A 70 10.83 -7.96 14.97
N GLU A 71 10.18 -6.88 15.38
CA GLU A 71 8.84 -6.90 15.95
C GLU A 71 7.84 -6.36 14.94
N THR A 72 6.69 -7.03 14.82
CA THR A 72 5.61 -6.59 13.94
C THR A 72 4.34 -6.44 14.76
N ASN A 73 3.65 -5.31 14.60
CA ASN A 73 2.31 -5.15 15.14
C ASN A 73 1.32 -6.08 14.42
N GLN A 74 1.04 -7.24 15.04
CA GLN A 74 0.22 -8.29 14.43
C GLN A 74 -1.22 -7.82 14.17
N GLU A 75 -1.79 -6.99 15.04
CA GLU A 75 -3.14 -6.46 14.85
C GLU A 75 -3.21 -5.56 13.61
N GLN A 76 -2.25 -4.64 13.47
CA GLN A 76 -2.18 -3.74 12.31
C GLN A 76 -1.89 -4.52 11.03
N LYS A 77 -0.99 -5.49 11.07
CA LYS A 77 -0.70 -6.39 9.95
C LYS A 77 -1.94 -7.14 9.48
N GLN A 78 -2.70 -7.69 10.41
CA GLN A 78 -3.93 -8.40 10.10
C GLN A 78 -4.96 -7.48 9.44
N LYS A 79 -5.16 -6.27 9.98
CA LYS A 79 -6.04 -5.25 9.37
C LYS A 79 -5.61 -4.88 7.95
N ALA A 80 -4.31 -4.67 7.74
CA ALA A 80 -3.77 -4.34 6.42
C ALA A 80 -3.99 -5.48 5.40
N LEU A 81 -3.76 -6.72 5.80
CA LEU A 81 -4.02 -7.90 4.96
C LEU A 81 -5.52 -8.09 4.64
N GLU A 82 -6.42 -7.76 5.56
CA GLU A 82 -7.86 -7.79 5.32
C GLU A 82 -8.32 -6.73 4.33
N VAL A 83 -7.82 -5.50 4.46
CA VAL A 83 -8.05 -4.42 3.49
C VAL A 83 -7.56 -4.86 2.11
N TYR A 84 -6.34 -5.38 2.03
CA TYR A 84 -5.77 -5.90 0.79
C TYR A 84 -6.66 -6.98 0.14
N LYS A 85 -7.08 -7.99 0.91
CA LYS A 85 -7.96 -9.07 0.42
C LYS A 85 -9.28 -8.52 -0.14
N LYS A 86 -9.89 -7.53 0.54
CA LYS A 86 -11.14 -6.91 0.06
C LYS A 86 -10.94 -6.20 -1.28
N ILE A 87 -9.82 -5.51 -1.47
CA ILE A 87 -9.49 -4.83 -2.73
C ILE A 87 -9.30 -5.85 -3.86
N GLU A 88 -8.56 -6.94 -3.62
CA GLU A 88 -8.36 -7.99 -4.62
C GLU A 88 -9.66 -8.70 -5.00
N GLN A 89 -10.53 -8.96 -4.02
CA GLN A 89 -11.85 -9.53 -4.28
C GLN A 89 -12.71 -8.61 -5.15
N ARG A 90 -12.69 -7.29 -4.89
CA ARG A 90 -13.39 -6.30 -5.73
C ARG A 90 -12.86 -6.31 -7.16
N LYS A 91 -11.54 -6.23 -7.33
CA LYS A 91 -10.90 -6.30 -8.67
C LYS A 91 -11.25 -7.60 -9.41
N ALA A 92 -11.22 -8.74 -8.71
CA ALA A 92 -11.57 -10.03 -9.32
C ALA A 92 -13.05 -10.11 -9.75
N ALA A 93 -13.96 -9.53 -8.96
CA ALA A 93 -15.38 -9.44 -9.31
C ALA A 93 -15.62 -8.53 -10.52
N GLU A 94 -14.93 -7.39 -10.59
CA GLU A 94 -14.97 -6.49 -11.74
C GLU A 94 -14.43 -7.17 -13.01
N ASN A 95 -13.29 -7.85 -12.93
CA ASN A 95 -12.72 -8.57 -14.07
C ASN A 95 -13.68 -9.66 -14.58
N LYS A 96 -14.31 -10.43 -13.69
CA LYS A 96 -15.34 -11.41 -14.08
C LYS A 96 -16.52 -10.76 -14.82
N LYS A 97 -16.95 -9.57 -14.39
CA LYS A 97 -18.00 -8.81 -15.06
C LYS A 97 -17.58 -8.43 -16.49
N TYR A 98 -16.35 -7.94 -16.69
CA TYR A 98 -15.86 -7.61 -18.04
C TYR A 98 -15.69 -8.83 -18.95
N HIS A 99 -15.26 -9.98 -18.42
CA HIS A 99 -15.17 -11.22 -19.19
C HIS A 99 -16.54 -11.80 -19.60
N ILE A 100 -17.62 -11.45 -18.90
CA ILE A 100 -19.00 -11.82 -19.30
C ILE A 100 -19.49 -11.00 -20.49
N TYR A 101 -19.06 -9.74 -20.64
CA TYR A 101 -19.47 -8.86 -21.75
C TYR A 101 -18.64 -9.04 -23.04
N GLN A 102 -17.70 -9.99 -23.08
CA GLN A 102 -16.91 -10.32 -24.28
C GLN A 102 -17.50 -11.50 -25.09
N TYR A 103 -18.74 -11.91 -24.82
CA TYR A 103 -19.48 -12.93 -25.58
C TYR A 103 -20.68 -12.33 -26.32
#